data_AF-A0A1G5P5T5-F1
#
_entry.id   AF-A0A1G5P5T5-F1
#
_cell.length_a   1.000
_cell.length_b   1.000
_cell.length_c   1.000
_cell.angle_alpha   90.00
_cell.angle_beta   90.00
_cell.angle_gamma   90.00
#
_symmetry.space_group_name_H-M   'P 1'
#
loop_
_entity.id
_entity.type
_entity.pdbx_description
1 polymer ?
#
loop_
_entity_poly.entity_id
_entity_poly.type
_entity_poly.pdbx_seq_one_letter_code
_entity_poly.pdbx_strand_id
1 'polypeptide(L)'
;MRPERRHLEALLACAADAPTAEMIREDPFQLIAYEHALQERLCDLLEAIADALPRDVIRETARAAALTLRFYFPAHIRLENDILFPALAAPCRADRGIREAIALARSEHDADEQAALELADALEAHDEEGGYREAEALGYLLRAFFESQRRHIAWEETVVFPMARSCFSPSARGDLAAALLRHRMRCDSQPLAILLASEVRIVGRHSIRKDGRQAQAG
;
A
#
# COMPACT_ATOMS: atom_id res chain seq x y z
N MET A 1 11.16 -2.18 -21.27
CA MET A 1 11.29 -2.05 -19.79
C MET A 1 10.59 -3.25 -19.16
N ARG A 2 11.21 -3.94 -18.20
CA ARG A 2 10.56 -5.06 -17.49
C ARG A 2 9.30 -4.58 -16.74
N PRO A 3 8.18 -5.32 -16.74
CA PRO A 3 6.94 -4.90 -16.10
C PRO A 3 7.12 -4.42 -14.66
N GLU A 4 7.89 -5.14 -13.85
CA GLU A 4 8.07 -4.82 -12.43
C GLU A 4 8.71 -3.44 -12.22
N ARG A 5 9.66 -3.03 -13.08
CA ARG A 5 10.26 -1.67 -13.02
C ARG A 5 9.23 -0.59 -13.32
N ARG A 6 8.39 -0.81 -14.32
CA ARG A 6 7.31 0.12 -14.68
C ARG A 6 6.34 0.31 -13.52
N HIS A 7 5.94 -0.79 -12.88
CA HIS A 7 5.00 -0.74 -11.76
C HIS A 7 5.63 -0.14 -10.51
N LEU A 8 6.92 -0.38 -10.26
CA LEU A 8 7.66 0.32 -9.21
C LEU A 8 7.74 1.83 -9.46
N GLU A 9 8.06 2.26 -10.68
CA GLU A 9 8.07 3.68 -11.05
C GLU A 9 6.69 4.33 -10.87
N ALA A 10 5.62 3.62 -11.24
CA ALA A 10 4.25 4.10 -11.05
C ALA A 10 3.85 4.20 -9.57
N LEU A 11 4.23 3.22 -8.75
CA LEU A 11 4.03 3.25 -7.29
C LEU A 11 4.77 4.43 -6.66
N LEU A 12 6.03 4.65 -7.04
CA LEU A 12 6.85 5.77 -6.57
C LEU A 12 6.27 7.13 -6.99
N ALA A 13 5.82 7.25 -8.24
CA ALA A 13 5.21 8.46 -8.75
C ALA A 13 3.90 8.78 -8.00
N CYS A 14 3.06 7.76 -7.78
CA CYS A 14 1.85 7.88 -6.98
C CYS A 14 2.18 8.32 -5.54
N ALA A 15 3.15 7.67 -4.88
CA ALA A 15 3.58 8.02 -3.52
C ALA A 15 4.14 9.44 -3.39
N ALA A 16 4.67 10.01 -4.47
CA ALA A 16 5.17 11.37 -4.50
C ALA A 16 4.07 12.42 -4.70
N ASP A 17 2.90 12.02 -5.21
CA ASP A 17 1.76 12.88 -5.51
C ASP A 17 0.72 12.90 -4.38
N ALA A 18 1.20 12.88 -3.13
CA ALA A 18 0.33 12.87 -1.98
C ALA A 18 -0.42 14.21 -1.82
N PRO A 19 -1.73 14.22 -1.54
CA PRO A 19 -2.52 15.44 -1.47
C PRO A 19 -1.99 16.38 -0.38
N THR A 20 -2.00 17.68 -0.63
CA THR A 20 -1.52 18.67 0.34
C THR A 20 -2.47 18.79 1.52
N ALA A 21 -2.00 19.37 2.62
CA ALA A 21 -2.87 19.63 3.77
C ALA A 21 -4.03 20.59 3.43
N GLU A 22 -3.87 21.46 2.43
CA GLU A 22 -4.93 22.35 1.94
C GLU A 22 -6.00 21.57 1.18
N MET A 23 -5.60 20.71 0.22
CA MET A 23 -6.52 19.84 -0.51
C MET A 23 -7.34 18.94 0.42
N ILE A 24 -6.71 18.40 1.48
CA ILE A 24 -7.39 17.56 2.47
C ILE A 24 -8.41 18.36 3.31
N ARG A 25 -8.14 19.64 3.59
CA ARG A 25 -9.11 20.50 4.31
C ARG A 25 -10.32 20.81 3.44
N GLU A 26 -10.12 20.98 2.13
CA GLU A 26 -11.20 21.24 1.17
C GLU A 26 -12.06 20.00 0.92
N ASP A 27 -11.42 18.84 0.67
CA ASP A 27 -12.09 17.56 0.52
C ASP A 27 -11.28 16.43 1.21
N PRO A 28 -11.67 15.98 2.42
CA PRO A 28 -10.94 14.93 3.13
C PRO A 28 -10.89 13.59 2.38
N PHE A 29 -11.82 13.36 1.45
CA PHE A 29 -11.84 12.15 0.64
C PHE A 29 -10.73 12.12 -0.43
N GLN A 30 -10.04 13.24 -0.69
CA GLN A 30 -8.84 13.26 -1.53
C GLN A 30 -7.72 12.40 -0.95
N LEU A 31 -7.57 12.36 0.38
CA LEU A 31 -6.60 11.49 1.01
C LEU A 31 -6.94 10.02 0.78
N ILE A 32 -8.20 9.65 0.96
CA ILE A 32 -8.63 8.26 0.83
C ILE A 32 -8.47 7.76 -0.62
N ALA A 33 -8.88 8.57 -1.59
CA ALA A 33 -8.67 8.26 -3.01
C ALA A 33 -7.18 8.09 -3.36
N TYR A 34 -6.31 8.90 -2.77
CA TYR A 34 -4.87 8.73 -2.89
C TYR A 34 -4.38 7.40 -2.27
N GLU A 35 -4.88 7.03 -1.10
CA GLU A 35 -4.51 5.78 -0.44
C GLU A 35 -4.91 4.56 -1.27
N HIS A 36 -6.11 4.56 -1.86
CA HIS A 36 -6.55 3.52 -2.79
C HIS A 36 -5.70 3.45 -4.05
N ALA A 37 -5.36 4.60 -4.64
CA ALA A 37 -4.48 4.63 -5.79
C ALA A 37 -3.12 3.97 -5.48
N LEU A 38 -2.56 4.19 -4.28
CA LEU A 38 -1.33 3.52 -3.84
C LEU A 38 -1.48 2.00 -3.73
N GLN A 39 -2.59 1.53 -3.15
CA GLN A 39 -2.86 0.10 -3.04
C GLN A 39 -3.06 -0.56 -4.41
N GLU A 40 -3.73 0.11 -5.34
CA GLU A 40 -3.85 -0.37 -6.72
C GLU A 40 -2.48 -0.50 -7.39
N ARG A 41 -1.59 0.48 -7.21
CA ARG A 41 -0.21 0.39 -7.74
C ARG A 41 0.61 -0.70 -7.07
N LEU A 42 0.39 -0.95 -5.78
CA LEU A 42 0.96 -2.11 -5.10
C LEU A 42 0.45 -3.41 -5.72
N CYS A 43 -0.86 -3.54 -5.96
CA CYS A 43 -1.44 -4.73 -6.60
C CYS A 43 -0.82 -5.00 -7.98
N ASP A 44 -0.65 -3.97 -8.79
CA ASP A 44 0.02 -4.10 -10.10
C ASP A 44 1.48 -4.57 -9.98
N LEU A 45 2.19 -4.10 -8.93
CA LEU A 45 3.56 -4.51 -8.65
C LEU A 45 3.64 -5.97 -8.18
N LEU A 46 2.72 -6.39 -7.30
CA LEU A 46 2.63 -7.76 -6.80
C LEU A 46 2.30 -8.75 -7.93
N GLU A 47 1.41 -8.38 -8.85
CA GLU A 47 1.10 -9.17 -10.04
C GLU A 47 2.34 -9.34 -10.92
N ALA A 48 3.06 -8.26 -11.21
CA ALA A 48 4.28 -8.32 -12.01
C ALA A 48 5.38 -9.16 -11.35
N ILE A 49 5.49 -9.13 -10.01
CA ILE A 49 6.41 -10.02 -9.26
C ILE A 49 5.95 -11.47 -9.38
N ALA A 50 4.65 -11.74 -9.23
CA ALA A 50 4.09 -13.09 -9.30
C ALA A 50 4.25 -13.73 -10.69
N ASP A 51 4.30 -12.92 -11.75
CA ASP A 51 4.59 -13.36 -13.13
C ASP A 51 6.09 -13.58 -13.40
N ALA A 52 6.97 -12.95 -12.62
CA ALA A 52 8.42 -13.08 -12.76
C ALA A 52 9.03 -14.19 -11.89
N LEU A 53 8.25 -14.80 -10.99
CA LEU A 53 8.66 -16.00 -10.25
C LEU A 53 8.92 -17.18 -11.21
N PRO A 54 9.88 -18.08 -10.91
CA PRO A 54 10.64 -18.17 -9.66
C PRO A 54 11.96 -17.39 -9.60
N ARG A 55 12.48 -16.88 -10.73
CA ARG A 55 13.88 -16.41 -10.83
C ARG A 55 14.08 -15.05 -11.50
N ASP A 56 13.09 -14.51 -12.19
CA ASP A 56 13.25 -13.26 -12.96
C ASP A 56 12.85 -12.01 -12.17
N VAL A 57 12.46 -12.19 -10.90
CA VAL A 57 12.06 -11.13 -9.97
C VAL A 57 13.19 -10.13 -9.75
N ILE A 58 12.88 -8.85 -9.92
CA ILE A 58 13.81 -7.76 -9.64
C ILE A 58 13.89 -7.52 -8.13
N ARG A 59 15.08 -7.60 -7.55
CA ARG A 59 15.28 -7.48 -6.09
C ARG A 59 14.74 -6.16 -5.54
N GLU A 60 14.95 -5.05 -6.24
CA GLU A 60 14.46 -3.75 -5.81
C GLU A 60 12.92 -3.68 -5.80
N THR A 61 12.25 -4.38 -6.71
CA THR A 61 10.77 -4.37 -6.79
C THR A 61 10.16 -5.25 -5.71
N ALA A 62 10.73 -6.44 -5.46
CA ALA A 62 10.32 -7.29 -4.34
C ALA A 62 10.49 -6.58 -2.99
N ARG A 63 11.62 -5.90 -2.79
CA ARG A 63 11.88 -5.12 -1.57
C ARG A 63 10.91 -3.96 -1.40
N ALA A 64 10.62 -3.22 -2.47
CA ALA A 64 9.66 -2.13 -2.43
C ALA A 64 8.25 -2.62 -2.08
N ALA A 65 7.82 -3.74 -2.68
CA ALA A 65 6.56 -4.39 -2.36
C ALA A 65 6.50 -4.83 -0.89
N ALA A 66 7.55 -5.49 -0.37
CA ALA A 66 7.64 -5.92 1.02
C ALA A 66 7.56 -4.74 2.02
N LEU A 67 8.28 -3.64 1.75
CA LEU A 67 8.21 -2.44 2.58
C LEU A 67 6.80 -1.81 2.58
N THR A 68 6.15 -1.80 1.42
CA THR A 68 4.81 -1.24 1.27
C THR A 68 3.78 -2.10 2.02
N LEU A 69 3.83 -3.43 1.85
CA LEU A 69 3.00 -4.38 2.58
C LEU A 69 3.21 -4.30 4.09
N ARG A 70 4.46 -4.13 4.55
CA ARG A 70 4.76 -4.15 5.98
C ARG A 70 4.39 -2.86 6.71
N PHE A 71 4.63 -1.71 6.08
CA PHE A 71 4.52 -0.43 6.79
C PHE A 71 3.33 0.39 6.34
N TYR A 72 3.09 0.47 5.03
CA TYR A 72 2.07 1.32 4.46
C TYR A 72 0.68 0.68 4.56
N PHE A 73 0.54 -0.57 4.15
CA PHE A 73 -0.76 -1.24 4.11
C PHE A 73 -1.45 -1.32 5.50
N PRO A 74 -0.76 -1.71 6.60
CA PRO A 74 -1.32 -1.62 7.95
C PRO A 74 -1.69 -0.19 8.39
N ALA A 75 -0.95 0.82 7.92
CA ALA A 75 -1.25 2.21 8.26
C ALA A 75 -2.55 2.69 7.61
N HIS A 76 -2.79 2.29 6.37
CA HIS A 76 -4.06 2.51 5.69
C HIS A 76 -5.22 1.82 6.43
N ILE A 77 -5.09 0.54 6.78
CA ILE A 77 -6.14 -0.18 7.54
C ILE A 77 -6.49 0.55 8.85
N ARG A 78 -5.47 1.03 9.59
CA ARG A 78 -5.70 1.83 10.82
C ARG A 78 -6.38 3.16 10.53
N LEU A 79 -6.02 3.84 9.43
CA LEU A 79 -6.66 5.07 9.02
C LEU A 79 -8.17 4.85 8.82
N GLU A 80 -8.56 3.74 8.20
CA GLU A 80 -9.97 3.43 7.98
C GLU A 80 -10.68 3.00 9.27
N ASN A 81 -10.09 2.04 9.98
CA ASN A 81 -10.68 1.45 11.18
C ASN A 81 -10.83 2.45 12.33
N ASP A 82 -9.83 3.32 12.53
CA ASP A 82 -9.75 4.21 13.69
C ASP A 82 -10.26 5.63 13.40
N ILE A 83 -10.38 6.02 12.13
CA ILE A 83 -10.72 7.40 11.74
C ILE A 83 -11.93 7.45 10.81
N LEU A 84 -11.84 6.82 9.64
CA LEU A 84 -12.89 6.95 8.62
C LEU A 84 -14.20 6.27 9.06
N PHE A 85 -14.14 4.99 9.45
CA PHE A 85 -15.33 4.24 9.85
C PHE A 85 -16.01 4.80 11.11
N PRO A 86 -15.29 5.24 12.17
CA PRO A 86 -15.91 5.94 13.28
C PRO A 86 -16.58 7.26 12.89
N ALA A 87 -15.96 8.03 11.99
CA ALA A 87 -16.55 9.27 11.48
C ALA A 87 -17.82 9.01 10.65
N LEU A 88 -17.92 7.85 9.99
CA LEU A 88 -19.11 7.39 9.26
C LEU A 88 -20.22 6.87 10.18
N ALA A 89 -19.85 6.17 11.24
CA ALA A 89 -20.80 5.50 12.11
C ALA A 89 -21.71 6.47 12.90
N ALA A 90 -21.22 7.66 13.25
CA ALA A 90 -21.99 8.63 14.02
C ALA A 90 -23.13 9.31 13.21
N PRO A 91 -22.87 9.87 12.00
CA PRO A 91 -23.92 10.45 11.17
C PRO A 91 -24.90 9.41 10.60
N CYS A 92 -24.40 8.23 10.23
CA CYS A 92 -25.20 7.18 9.60
C CYS A 92 -25.72 6.14 10.60
N ARG A 93 -25.79 6.45 11.91
CA ARG A 93 -26.12 5.47 12.96
C ARG A 93 -27.46 4.75 12.72
N ALA A 94 -28.42 5.40 12.06
CA ALA A 94 -29.71 4.82 11.72
C ALA A 94 -29.66 3.91 10.47
N ASP A 95 -28.69 4.08 9.58
CA ASP A 95 -28.56 3.31 8.35
C ASP A 95 -27.98 1.92 8.63
N ARG A 96 -28.79 0.87 8.42
CA ARG A 96 -28.37 -0.52 8.63
C ARG A 96 -27.32 -0.96 7.62
N GLY A 97 -27.42 -0.52 6.36
CA GLY A 97 -26.50 -0.91 5.29
C GLY A 97 -25.09 -0.41 5.57
N ILE A 98 -24.95 0.82 6.04
CA ILE A 98 -23.63 1.40 6.38
C ILE A 98 -22.99 0.67 7.55
N ARG A 99 -23.76 0.31 8.58
CA ARG A 99 -23.23 -0.46 9.72
C ARG A 99 -22.77 -1.85 9.30
N GLU A 100 -23.52 -2.51 8.42
CA GLU A 100 -23.17 -3.84 7.91
C GLU A 100 -21.94 -3.78 7.00
N ALA A 101 -21.84 -2.76 6.13
CA ALA A 101 -20.66 -2.52 5.32
C ALA A 101 -19.41 -2.29 6.17
N ILE A 102 -19.47 -1.39 7.17
CA ILE A 102 -18.34 -1.13 8.08
C ILE A 102 -17.94 -2.39 8.85
N ALA A 103 -18.91 -3.19 9.30
CA ALA A 103 -18.62 -4.43 10.02
C ALA A 103 -17.93 -5.47 9.12
N LEU A 104 -18.37 -5.57 7.85
CA LEU A 104 -17.74 -6.44 6.86
C LEU A 104 -16.29 -5.99 6.58
N ALA A 105 -16.07 -4.72 6.25
CA ALA A 105 -14.73 -4.18 5.98
C ALA A 105 -13.76 -4.48 7.13
N ARG A 106 -14.19 -4.19 8.36
CA ARG A 106 -13.39 -4.48 9.56
C ARG A 106 -13.04 -5.95 9.71
N SER A 107 -13.97 -6.85 9.38
CA SER A 107 -13.71 -8.29 9.47
C SER A 107 -12.73 -8.80 8.41
N GLU A 108 -12.68 -8.14 7.24
CA GLU A 108 -11.72 -8.45 6.17
C GLU A 108 -10.32 -7.90 6.54
N HIS A 109 -10.25 -6.69 7.08
CA HIS A 109 -9.00 -6.03 7.46
C HIS A 109 -8.11 -6.83 8.43
N ASP A 110 -8.68 -7.53 9.40
CA ASP A 110 -7.92 -8.35 10.34
C ASP A 110 -7.15 -9.47 9.61
N ALA A 111 -7.76 -10.08 8.59
CA ALA A 111 -7.14 -11.11 7.77
C ALA A 111 -6.15 -10.52 6.77
N ASP A 112 -6.50 -9.38 6.16
CA ASP A 112 -5.67 -8.72 5.17
C ASP A 112 -4.36 -8.17 5.77
N GLU A 113 -4.40 -7.61 6.98
CA GLU A 113 -3.20 -7.12 7.68
C GLU A 113 -2.21 -8.26 7.95
N GLN A 114 -2.70 -9.41 8.42
CA GLN A 114 -1.87 -10.59 8.67
C GLN A 114 -1.28 -11.14 7.37
N ALA A 115 -2.10 -11.27 6.31
CA ALA A 115 -1.65 -11.74 5.01
C ALA A 115 -0.58 -10.82 4.40
N ALA A 116 -0.72 -9.50 4.56
CA ALA A 116 0.27 -8.53 4.09
C ALA A 116 1.63 -8.71 4.77
N LEU A 117 1.64 -8.93 6.09
CA LEU A 117 2.88 -9.17 6.84
C LEU A 117 3.57 -10.48 6.43
N GLU A 118 2.80 -11.56 6.28
CA GLU A 118 3.32 -12.85 5.82
C GLU A 118 3.90 -12.76 4.39
N LEU A 119 3.22 -12.05 3.50
CA LEU A 119 3.72 -11.80 2.14
C LEU A 119 4.98 -10.93 2.13
N ALA A 120 5.07 -9.94 3.02
CA ALA A 120 6.28 -9.12 3.14
C ALA A 120 7.49 -9.98 3.55
N ASP A 121 7.32 -10.88 4.52
CA ASP A 121 8.37 -11.81 4.93
C ASP A 121 8.74 -12.78 3.80
N ALA A 122 7.75 -13.31 3.10
CA ALA A 122 7.98 -14.24 1.99
C ALA A 122 8.71 -13.58 0.80
N LEU A 123 8.41 -12.32 0.50
CA LEU A 123 9.09 -11.54 -0.55
C LEU A 123 10.56 -11.25 -0.21
N GLU A 124 10.92 -11.18 1.07
CA GLU A 124 12.29 -10.97 1.53
C GLU A 124 13.08 -12.29 1.67
N ALA A 125 12.39 -13.43 1.76
CA ALA A 125 12.96 -14.76 1.93
C ALA A 125 13.51 -15.40 0.63
N HIS A 126 14.24 -14.63 -0.19
CA HIS A 126 14.95 -15.14 -1.36
C HIS A 126 16.33 -15.73 -0.98
N ASP A 127 16.86 -16.65 -1.79
CA ASP A 127 18.23 -17.17 -1.64
C ASP A 127 19.32 -16.16 -2.06
N GLU A 128 20.59 -16.57 -2.00
CA GLU A 128 21.73 -15.71 -2.36
C GLU A 128 21.71 -15.33 -3.85
N GLU A 129 21.21 -16.23 -4.70
CA GLU A 129 21.02 -16.02 -6.13
C GLU A 129 19.76 -15.20 -6.48
N GLY A 130 18.89 -14.92 -5.50
CA GLY A 130 17.65 -14.17 -5.66
C GLY A 130 16.45 -15.01 -6.09
N GLY A 131 16.55 -16.34 -6.02
CA GLY A 131 15.46 -17.28 -6.24
C GLY A 131 14.58 -17.48 -4.99
N TYR A 132 13.35 -17.93 -5.22
CA TYR A 132 12.41 -18.26 -4.15
C TYR A 132 12.21 -19.78 -4.06
N ARG A 133 12.49 -20.36 -2.89
CA ARG A 133 12.37 -21.83 -2.68
C ARG A 133 10.93 -22.32 -2.83
N GLU A 134 9.97 -21.55 -2.35
CA GLU A 134 8.52 -21.84 -2.40
C GLU A 134 7.81 -20.94 -3.42
N ALA A 135 8.41 -20.77 -4.60
CA ALA A 135 7.95 -19.80 -5.60
C ALA A 135 6.50 -20.03 -6.08
N GLU A 136 6.05 -21.28 -6.22
CA GLU A 136 4.66 -21.56 -6.60
C GLU A 136 3.68 -21.13 -5.51
N ALA A 137 3.98 -21.45 -4.25
CA ALA A 137 3.15 -21.03 -3.11
C ALA A 137 3.13 -19.50 -2.98
N LEU A 138 4.29 -18.84 -3.09
CA LEU A 138 4.37 -17.38 -3.07
C LEU A 138 3.56 -16.77 -4.22
N GLY A 139 3.70 -17.30 -5.44
CA GLY A 139 2.95 -16.83 -6.61
C GLY A 139 1.44 -17.02 -6.47
N TYR A 140 0.98 -18.07 -5.79
CA TYR A 140 -0.43 -18.28 -5.45
C TYR A 140 -0.93 -17.25 -4.41
N LEU A 141 -0.18 -17.06 -3.32
CA LEU A 141 -0.56 -16.15 -2.25
C LEU A 141 -0.58 -14.69 -2.71
N LEU A 142 0.39 -14.28 -3.53
CA LEU A 142 0.41 -12.95 -4.14
C LEU A 142 -0.86 -12.70 -4.97
N ARG A 143 -1.25 -13.68 -5.81
CA ARG A 143 -2.47 -13.60 -6.64
C ARG A 143 -3.73 -13.53 -5.82
N ALA A 144 -3.86 -14.39 -4.81
CA ALA A 144 -5.00 -14.34 -3.90
C ALA A 144 -5.13 -12.96 -3.22
N PHE A 145 -4.01 -12.40 -2.76
CA PHE A 145 -4.00 -11.10 -2.07
C PHE A 145 -4.36 -9.94 -3.00
N PHE A 146 -3.67 -9.76 -4.14
CA PHE A 146 -3.93 -8.60 -5.00
C PHE A 146 -5.33 -8.65 -5.63
N GLU A 147 -5.86 -9.85 -5.91
CA GLU A 147 -7.23 -10.00 -6.40
C GLU A 147 -8.26 -9.65 -5.31
N SER A 148 -8.00 -10.03 -4.06
CA SER A 148 -8.84 -9.65 -2.92
C SER A 148 -8.85 -8.13 -2.73
N GLN A 149 -7.68 -7.51 -2.67
CA GLN A 149 -7.57 -6.06 -2.48
C GLN A 149 -8.23 -5.27 -3.62
N ARG A 150 -8.07 -5.68 -4.88
CA ARG A 150 -8.77 -5.02 -6.01
C ARG A 150 -10.28 -5.09 -5.87
N ARG A 151 -10.84 -6.20 -5.37
CA ARG A 151 -12.29 -6.31 -5.10
C ARG A 151 -12.71 -5.46 -3.91
N HIS A 152 -11.91 -5.44 -2.85
CA HIS A 152 -12.16 -4.64 -1.66
C HIS A 152 -12.21 -3.14 -2.00
N ILE A 153 -11.17 -2.62 -2.64
CA ILE A 153 -11.08 -1.21 -3.09
C ILE A 153 -12.27 -0.87 -4.01
N ALA A 154 -12.58 -1.72 -4.99
CA ALA A 154 -13.70 -1.48 -5.89
C ALA A 154 -15.04 -1.44 -5.14
N TRP A 155 -15.23 -2.28 -4.13
CA TRP A 155 -16.41 -2.27 -3.29
C TRP A 155 -16.49 -1.00 -2.43
N GLU A 156 -15.39 -0.56 -1.82
CA GLU A 156 -15.37 0.66 -1.01
C GLU A 156 -15.66 1.92 -1.85
N GLU A 157 -15.03 2.04 -3.03
CA GLU A 157 -15.23 3.15 -3.96
C GLU A 157 -16.66 3.22 -4.51
N THR A 158 -17.33 2.07 -4.69
CA THR A 158 -18.67 2.01 -5.28
C THR A 158 -19.82 1.96 -4.27
N VAL A 159 -19.55 1.52 -3.04
CA VAL A 159 -20.56 1.34 -1.99
C VAL A 159 -20.27 2.26 -0.80
N VAL A 160 -19.12 2.11 -0.17
CA VAL A 160 -18.83 2.78 1.12
C VAL A 160 -18.68 4.29 0.93
N PHE A 161 -17.90 4.76 -0.04
CA PHE A 161 -17.60 6.19 -0.19
C PHE A 161 -18.72 7.04 -0.79
N PRO A 162 -19.49 6.58 -1.78
CA PRO A 162 -20.66 7.32 -2.23
C PRO A 162 -21.65 7.54 -1.07
N MET A 163 -21.85 6.51 -0.24
CA MET A 163 -22.66 6.60 0.98
C MET A 163 -22.02 7.57 1.99
N ALA A 164 -20.71 7.47 2.22
CA ALA A 164 -19.95 8.38 3.08
C ALA A 164 -20.14 9.86 2.69
N ARG A 165 -19.92 10.19 1.42
CA ARG A 165 -20.06 11.56 0.91
C ARG A 165 -21.47 12.12 1.10
N SER A 166 -22.50 11.27 1.00
CA SER A 166 -23.90 11.66 1.16
C SER A 166 -24.33 11.91 2.62
N CYS A 167 -23.73 11.20 3.58
CA CYS A 167 -24.05 11.33 5.02
C CYS A 167 -23.36 12.53 5.72
N PHE A 168 -22.28 13.08 5.16
CA PHE A 168 -21.43 14.04 5.86
C PHE A 168 -21.92 15.48 5.75
N SER A 169 -22.28 16.09 6.89
CA SER A 169 -22.48 17.53 7.01
C SER A 169 -21.17 18.31 6.82
N PRO A 170 -21.20 19.61 6.48
CA PRO A 170 -19.97 20.41 6.35
C PRO A 170 -19.09 20.39 7.60
N SER A 171 -19.69 20.43 8.80
CA SER A 171 -18.95 20.32 10.07
C SER A 171 -18.26 18.96 10.21
N ALA A 172 -18.97 17.87 9.92
CA ALA A 172 -18.41 16.52 10.00
C ALA A 172 -17.23 16.32 9.02
N ARG A 173 -17.27 16.96 7.84
CA ARG A 173 -16.13 16.96 6.91
C ARG A 173 -14.93 17.70 7.48
N GLY A 174 -15.15 18.83 8.13
CA GLY A 174 -14.09 19.58 8.83
C GLY A 174 -13.44 18.76 9.95
N ASP A 175 -14.25 18.06 10.74
CA ASP A 175 -13.77 17.19 11.83
C ASP A 175 -12.94 16.00 11.29
N LEU A 176 -13.41 15.37 10.20
CA LEU A 176 -12.69 14.31 9.51
C LEU A 176 -11.36 14.81 8.95
N ALA A 177 -11.36 15.94 8.23
CA ALA A 177 -10.13 16.53 7.69
C ALA A 177 -9.11 16.80 8.81
N ALA A 178 -9.55 17.35 9.95
CA ALA A 178 -8.68 17.60 11.09
C ALA A 178 -8.14 16.28 11.69
N ALA A 179 -8.94 15.21 11.74
CA ALA A 179 -8.50 13.91 12.23
C ALA A 179 -7.48 13.25 11.30
N LEU A 180 -7.72 13.26 9.99
CA LEU A 180 -6.81 12.73 8.97
C LEU A 180 -5.46 13.45 8.98
N LEU A 181 -5.45 14.79 9.08
CA LEU A 181 -4.21 15.56 9.18
C LEU A 181 -3.43 15.24 10.45
N ARG A 182 -4.09 15.08 11.59
CA ARG A 182 -3.43 14.66 12.84
C ARG A 182 -2.84 13.27 12.73
N HIS A 183 -3.52 12.34 12.09
CA HIS A 183 -3.01 10.99 11.86
C HIS A 183 -1.76 11.02 10.98
N ARG A 184 -1.82 11.76 9.86
CA ARG A 184 -0.68 11.91 8.95
C ARG A 184 0.55 12.50 9.64
N MET A 185 0.37 13.52 10.49
CA MET A 185 1.48 14.08 11.29
C MET A 185 2.06 13.09 12.31
N ARG A 186 1.24 12.18 12.87
CA ARG A 186 1.70 11.16 13.83
C ARG A 186 2.38 9.98 13.15
N CYS A 187 1.93 9.67 11.94
CA CYS A 187 2.49 8.64 11.07
C CYS A 187 3.66 9.15 10.23
N ASP A 188 4.28 10.28 10.58
CA ASP A 188 5.56 10.77 10.02
C ASP A 188 6.77 9.85 10.38
N SER A 189 6.56 8.53 10.44
CA SER A 189 7.52 7.60 9.83
C SER A 189 7.64 8.01 8.36
N GLN A 190 8.84 8.43 7.95
CA GLN A 190 9.20 8.92 6.60
C GLN A 190 8.17 8.56 5.51
N PRO A 191 7.64 9.53 4.74
CA PRO A 191 6.70 9.28 3.64
C PRO A 191 7.14 8.06 2.84
N LEU A 192 6.21 7.18 2.42
CA LEU A 192 6.53 5.98 1.65
C LEU A 192 7.51 6.28 0.49
N ALA A 193 7.34 7.44 -0.15
CA ALA A 193 8.29 7.96 -1.15
C ALA A 193 9.74 8.11 -0.63
N ILE A 194 9.95 8.62 0.59
CA ILE A 194 11.27 8.70 1.25
C ILE A 194 11.79 7.32 1.64
N LEU A 195 10.96 6.46 2.24
CA LEU A 195 11.34 5.09 2.61
C LEU A 195 11.78 4.27 1.40
N LEU A 196 11.07 4.42 0.28
CA LEU A 196 11.42 3.77 -0.98
C LEU A 196 12.62 4.46 -1.67
N ALA A 197 12.73 5.80 -1.62
CA ALA A 197 13.82 6.55 -2.27
C ALA A 197 15.18 6.48 -1.54
N SER A 198 15.20 6.38 -0.21
CA SER A 198 16.44 6.19 0.56
C SER A 198 17.10 4.86 0.23
N GLU A 199 16.29 3.82 -0.01
CA GLU A 199 16.76 2.47 -0.24
C GLU A 199 17.18 2.20 -1.69
N VAL A 200 16.51 2.81 -2.68
CA VAL A 200 16.93 2.74 -4.10
C VAL A 200 18.34 3.32 -4.30
N ARG A 201 18.74 4.32 -3.50
CA ARG A 201 20.08 4.95 -3.58
C ARG A 201 21.19 4.12 -2.92
N ILE A 202 20.88 3.26 -1.95
CA ILE A 202 21.88 2.46 -1.22
C ILE A 202 22.36 1.25 -2.05
N VAL A 203 21.46 0.65 -2.84
CA VAL A 203 21.78 -0.48 -3.73
C VAL A 203 22.65 -0.04 -4.91
N GLY A 204 22.41 1.15 -5.47
CA GLY A 204 23.23 1.74 -6.54
C GLY A 204 24.70 2.01 -6.17
N ARG A 205 25.03 2.15 -4.88
CA ARG A 205 26.42 2.33 -4.42
C ARG A 205 27.17 1.02 -4.14
N HIS A 206 26.45 -0.08 -3.85
CA HIS A 206 27.07 -1.37 -3.56
C HIS A 206 27.39 -2.18 -4.84
N SER A 207 26.69 -1.92 -5.95
CA SER A 207 27.02 -2.54 -7.24
C SER A 207 28.32 -2.02 -7.85
N ILE A 208 28.74 -0.78 -7.53
CA ILE A 208 29.96 -0.17 -8.09
C ILE A 208 31.23 -0.64 -7.34
N ARG A 209 31.10 -1.18 -6.12
CA ARG A 209 32.27 -1.63 -5.33
C ARG A 209 32.75 -3.04 -5.63
N LYS A 210 31.99 -3.89 -6.34
CA LYS A 210 32.42 -5.26 -6.67
C LYS A 210 33.23 -5.37 -7.97
N ASP A 211 33.18 -4.38 -8.87
CA ASP A 211 33.95 -4.38 -10.13
C ASP A 211 35.37 -3.77 -10.00
N GLY A 212 35.77 -3.32 -8.80
CA GLY A 212 37.04 -2.61 -8.58
C GLY A 212 38.23 -3.45 -8.10
N ARG A 213 38.10 -4.78 -8.00
CA ARG A 213 39.20 -5.66 -7.55
C ARG A 213 39.41 -6.84 -8.50
N GLN A 214 39.81 -6.57 -9.73
CA GLN A 214 40.58 -7.49 -10.57
C GLN A 214 41.35 -6.71 -11.64
N ALA A 215 42.38 -5.99 -11.21
CA ALA A 215 43.41 -5.46 -12.11
C ALA A 215 44.71 -5.26 -11.33
N GLN A 216 45.37 -6.36 -10.97
CA GLN A 216 46.80 -6.44 -10.67
C GLN A 216 47.22 -7.90 -10.55
N ALA A 217 47.57 -8.51 -11.67
CA ALA A 217 48.53 -9.61 -11.81
C ALA A 217 48.59 -10.00 -13.30
N GLY A 218 49.71 -9.75 -13.95
CA GLY A 218 49.97 -10.04 -15.37
C GLY A 218 50.88 -9.01 -15.98
#